data_AF-A0A6L2P5T7-F1
#
_entry.id   AF-A0A6L2P5T7-F1
#
_cell.length_a   1.000
_cell.length_b   1.000
_cell.length_c   1.000
_cell.angle_alpha   90.00
_cell.angle_beta   90.00
_cell.angle_gamma   90.00
#
_symmetry.space_group_name_H-M   'P 1'
#
loop_
_entity.id
_entity.type
_entity.pdbx_description
1 polymer ?
#
loop_
_entity_poly.entity_id
_entity_poly.type
_entity_poly.pdbx_seq_one_letter_code
_entity_poly.pdbx_strand_id
1 'polypeptide(L)'
;TAHGISAGDVKKLQDAGIYTCNGLMMHTKKNLTGIKGLSEAKVDKICEAAEKLVNYGYITGSDVLLKRKAIVKITTGSQALDELLGGGIETSQITEAFGEF
;
A
#
# COMPACT_ATOMS: atom_id res chain seq x y z
N THR A 1 21.83 -0.36 9.73
CA THR A 1 20.37 -0.60 9.69
C THR A 1 19.68 0.52 10.44
N ALA A 2 19.15 1.52 9.73
CA ALA A 2 18.72 2.81 10.29
C ALA A 2 17.60 2.75 11.35
N HIS A 3 16.90 1.61 11.47
CA HIS A 3 15.79 1.42 12.41
C HIS A 3 15.93 0.16 13.28
N GLY A 4 17.14 -0.41 13.42
CA GLY A 4 17.38 -1.56 14.29
C GLY A 4 16.79 -2.90 13.81
N ILE A 5 16.28 -2.97 12.57
CA ILE A 5 15.79 -4.20 11.95
C ILE A 5 16.94 -4.94 11.26
N SER A 6 17.07 -6.25 11.49
CA SER A 6 18.13 -7.04 10.88
C SER A 6 17.83 -7.35 9.41
N ALA A 7 18.86 -7.44 8.57
CA ALA A 7 18.69 -7.82 7.16
C ALA A 7 18.08 -9.23 7.00
N GLY A 8 18.32 -10.13 7.96
CA GLY A 8 17.72 -11.46 7.98
C GLY A 8 16.21 -11.43 8.25
N ASP A 9 15.72 -10.51 9.09
CA ASP A 9 14.29 -10.34 9.32
C ASP A 9 13.61 -9.67 8.12
N VAL A 10 14.28 -8.74 7.43
CA VAL A 10 13.79 -8.19 6.14
C VAL A 10 13.66 -9.28 5.08
N LYS A 11 14.66 -10.17 4.96
CA LYS A 11 14.60 -11.26 3.99
C LYS A 11 13.42 -12.20 4.23
N LYS A 12 13.11 -12.52 5.50
CA LYS A 12 11.93 -13.34 5.84
C LYS A 12 10.60 -12.68 5.45
N LEU A 13 10.50 -11.35 5.58
CA LEU A 13 9.33 -10.61 5.12
C LEU A 13 9.19 -10.67 3.60
N GLN A 14 10.30 -10.52 2.87
CA GLN A 14 10.33 -10.67 1.42
C GLN A 14 9.96 -12.08 0.96
N ASP A 15 10.51 -13.10 1.62
CA ASP A 15 10.19 -14.52 1.37
C ASP A 15 8.70 -14.82 1.66
N ALA A 16 8.06 -14.03 2.53
CA ALA A 16 6.62 -14.07 2.81
C ALA A 16 5.77 -13.19 1.86
N GLY A 17 6.38 -12.55 0.85
CA GLY A 17 5.71 -11.71 -0.14
C GLY A 17 5.55 -10.23 0.24
N ILE A 18 6.17 -9.78 1.33
CA ILE A 18 6.05 -8.41 1.84
C ILE A 18 7.28 -7.59 1.43
N TYR A 19 7.10 -6.72 0.45
CA TYR A 19 8.20 -5.93 -0.14
C TYR A 19 8.12 -4.43 0.18
N THR A 20 7.01 -3.95 0.74
CA THR A 20 6.80 -2.52 1.02
C THR A 20 6.37 -2.30 2.46
N CYS A 21 6.71 -1.13 3.02
CA CYS A 21 6.23 -0.75 4.36
C CYS A 21 4.71 -0.62 4.40
N ASN A 22 4.09 -0.09 3.33
CA ASN A 22 2.62 -0.03 3.21
C ASN A 22 2.01 -1.43 3.21
N GLY A 23 2.58 -2.37 2.44
CA GLY A 23 2.13 -3.76 2.43
C GLY A 23 2.25 -4.39 3.81
N LEU A 24 3.35 -4.15 4.51
CA LEU A 24 3.53 -4.62 5.89
C LEU A 24 2.45 -4.11 6.84
N MET A 25 2.10 -2.81 6.75
CA MET A 25 1.05 -2.20 7.57
C MET A 25 -0.37 -2.71 7.23
N MET A 26 -0.57 -3.28 6.05
CA MET A 26 -1.84 -3.91 5.64
C MET A 26 -1.99 -5.35 6.17
N HIS A 27 -0.92 -5.95 6.71
CA HIS A 27 -0.99 -7.27 7.34
C HIS A 27 -1.35 -7.17 8.82
N THR A 28 -2.13 -8.13 9.30
CA THR A 28 -2.39 -8.26 10.74
C THR A 28 -1.13 -8.75 11.46
N LYS A 29 -0.94 -8.31 12.72
CA LYS A 29 0.18 -8.80 13.55
C LYS A 29 0.21 -10.32 13.64
N LYS A 30 -0.97 -10.97 13.71
CA LYS A 30 -1.11 -12.44 13.71
C LYS A 30 -0.53 -13.09 12.45
N ASN A 31 -0.72 -12.47 11.28
CA ASN A 31 -0.15 -13.01 10.04
C ASN A 31 1.37 -12.84 10.02
N LEU A 32 1.89 -11.72 10.54
CA LEU A 32 3.33 -11.45 10.62
C LEU A 32 4.04 -12.38 11.61
N THR A 33 3.42 -12.70 12.74
CA THR A 33 3.98 -13.65 13.73
C THR A 33 3.94 -15.11 13.24
N GLY A 34 3.10 -15.42 12.25
CA GLY A 34 3.10 -16.70 11.56
C GLY A 34 4.32 -16.94 10.66
N ILE A 35 5.10 -15.90 10.35
CA ILE A 35 6.31 -16.02 9.53
C ILE A 35 7.41 -16.69 10.34
N LYS A 36 7.90 -17.83 9.84
CA LYS A 36 8.90 -18.65 10.53
C LYS A 36 10.15 -17.82 10.89
N GLY A 37 10.45 -17.75 12.18
CA GLY A 37 11.63 -17.05 12.70
C GLY A 37 11.44 -15.56 12.95
N LEU A 38 10.20 -15.04 12.90
CA LEU A 38 9.81 -13.77 13.51
C LEU A 38 9.05 -14.05 14.81
N SER A 39 9.52 -13.48 15.92
CA SER A 39 8.80 -13.50 17.20
C SER A 39 7.90 -12.27 17.33
N GLU A 40 6.94 -12.29 18.25
CA GLU A 40 6.08 -11.13 18.55
C GLU A 40 6.90 -9.85 18.82
N ALA A 41 7.92 -9.95 19.67
CA ALA A 41 8.81 -8.82 19.97
C ALA A 41 9.57 -8.27 18.75
N LYS A 42 9.83 -9.10 17.73
CA LYS A 42 10.44 -8.64 16.47
C LYS A 42 9.39 -7.98 15.58
N VAL A 43 8.20 -8.57 15.47
CA VAL A 43 7.09 -8.02 14.69
C VAL A 43 6.73 -6.63 15.23
N ASP A 44 6.63 -6.44 16.54
CA ASP A 44 6.33 -5.14 17.14
C ASP A 44 7.39 -4.08 16.78
N LYS A 45 8.68 -4.42 16.86
CA LYS A 45 9.76 -3.50 16.44
C LYS A 45 9.71 -3.15 14.96
N ILE A 46 9.36 -4.12 14.11
CA ILE A 46 9.23 -3.91 12.66
C ILE A 46 8.03 -2.99 12.37
N CYS A 47 6.88 -3.24 13.00
CA CYS A 47 5.70 -2.39 12.85
C CYS A 47 5.97 -0.97 13.34
N GLU A 48 6.61 -0.79 14.50
CA GLU A 48 6.96 0.54 15.01
C GLU A 48 7.91 1.29 14.07
N ALA A 49 8.87 0.59 13.47
CA ALA A 49 9.75 1.18 12.47
C ALA A 49 8.99 1.55 11.18
N ALA A 50 8.05 0.71 10.74
CA ALA A 50 7.22 0.98 9.57
C ALA A 50 6.26 2.16 9.81
N GLU A 51 5.64 2.27 10.98
CA GLU A 51 4.77 3.40 11.36
C GLU A 51 5.50 4.75 11.34
N LYS A 52 6.81 4.78 11.58
CA LYS A 52 7.62 6.01 11.47
C LYS A 52 7.92 6.39 10.03
N LEU A 53 7.88 5.42 9.10
CA LEU A 53 8.17 5.62 7.68
C LEU A 53 6.90 5.90 6.87
N VAL A 54 5.82 5.21 7.22
CA VAL A 54 4.52 5.38 6.61
C VAL A 54 3.75 6.40 7.43
N ASN A 55 3.28 7.49 6.83
CA ASN A 55 2.46 8.46 7.54
C ASN A 55 1.05 7.88 7.81
N TYR A 56 0.99 6.99 8.81
CA TYR A 56 -0.16 6.18 9.19
C TYR A 56 -0.88 6.86 10.37
N GLY A 57 -2.13 7.26 10.16
CA GLY A 57 -2.88 8.00 11.17
C GLY A 57 -4.01 8.83 10.55
N TYR A 58 -4.62 9.68 11.38
CA TYR A 58 -5.67 10.59 10.94
C TYR A 58 -5.11 11.69 10.04
N ILE A 59 -5.87 12.02 9.00
CA ILE A 59 -5.58 13.12 8.08
C ILE A 59 -6.86 13.93 7.84
N THR A 60 -6.72 15.21 7.53
CA THR A 60 -7.89 16.06 7.26
C THR A 60 -8.48 15.77 5.87
N GLY A 61 -9.73 16.16 5.64
CA GLY A 61 -10.34 16.06 4.31
C GLY A 61 -9.54 16.83 3.23
N SER A 62 -8.98 17.98 3.60
CA SER A 62 -8.10 18.77 2.73
C SER A 62 -6.83 18.01 2.36
N ASP A 63 -6.21 17.29 3.29
CA ASP A 63 -5.01 16.49 3.02
C ASP A 63 -5.33 15.29 2.11
N VAL A 64 -6.49 14.65 2.30
CA VAL A 64 -6.96 13.58 1.40
C VAL A 64 -7.14 14.12 -0.01
N LEU A 65 -7.79 15.29 -0.16
CA LEU A 65 -7.99 15.91 -1.46
C LEU A 65 -6.65 16.23 -2.15
N LEU A 66 -5.67 16.74 -1.38
CA LEU A 66 -4.34 17.06 -1.89
C LEU A 66 -3.59 15.80 -2.32
N LYS A 67 -3.69 14.70 -1.55
CA LYS A 67 -3.16 13.38 -1.95
C LYS A 67 -3.82 12.86 -3.23
N ARG A 68 -5.14 13.02 -3.39
CA ARG A 68 -5.87 12.57 -4.58
C ARG A 68 -5.45 13.30 -5.86
N LYS A 69 -4.86 14.50 -5.77
CA LYS A 69 -4.28 15.19 -6.94
C LYS A 69 -3.10 14.44 -7.57
N ALA A 70 -2.47 13.53 -6.84
CA ALA A 70 -1.39 12.69 -7.36
C ALA A 70 -1.90 11.42 -8.10
N ILE A 71 -3.22 11.20 -8.14
CA ILE A 71 -3.80 10.07 -8.88
C ILE A 71 -3.56 10.30 -10.38
N VAL A 72 -2.88 9.33 -11.00
CA VAL A 72 -2.69 9.31 -12.45
C VAL A 72 -3.94 8.73 -13.10
N LYS A 73 -4.34 9.30 -14.24
CA LYS A 73 -5.44 8.82 -15.08
C LYS A 73 -4.89 8.30 -16.41
N ILE A 74 -5.28 7.08 -16.77
CA ILE A 74 -4.83 6.40 -17.98
C ILE A 74 -5.90 6.59 -19.05
N THR A 75 -5.52 7.13 -20.22
CA THR A 75 -6.44 7.30 -21.35
C THR A 75 -6.96 5.96 -21.85
N THR A 76 -8.24 5.93 -22.23
CA THR A 76 -8.90 4.82 -22.90
C THR A 76 -8.65 4.79 -24.41
N GLY A 77 -8.02 5.84 -24.96
CA GLY A 77 -7.85 6.04 -26.40
C GLY A 77 -9.06 6.69 -27.09
N SER A 78 -10.16 6.90 -26.37
CA SER A 78 -11.35 7.63 -26.86
C SER A 78 -11.55 8.89 -26.03
N GLN A 79 -11.54 10.06 -26.69
CA GLN A 79 -11.76 11.35 -26.02
C GLN A 79 -13.12 11.41 -25.31
N ALA A 80 -14.17 10.88 -25.94
CA ALA A 80 -15.51 10.89 -25.38
C ALA A 80 -15.63 10.01 -24.12
N LEU A 81 -14.94 8.86 -24.11
CA LEU A 81 -14.93 7.98 -22.94
C LEU A 81 -14.05 8.54 -21.83
N ASP A 82 -12.90 9.13 -22.17
CA ASP A 82 -12.05 9.79 -21.18
C ASP A 82 -12.77 10.96 -20.52
N GLU A 83 -13.48 11.79 -21.28
CA GLU A 83 -14.29 12.89 -20.72
C GLU A 83 -15.39 12.37 -19.80
N LEU A 84 -16.09 11.30 -20.21
CA LEU A 84 -17.10 10.65 -19.38
C LEU A 84 -16.52 10.11 -18.05
N LEU A 85 -15.30 9.58 -18.08
CA LEU A 85 -14.58 9.08 -16.89
C LEU A 85 -13.83 10.20 -16.14
N GLY A 86 -13.94 11.45 -16.56
CA GLY A 86 -13.29 12.59 -15.91
C GLY A 86 -11.76 12.60 -16.09
N GLY A 87 -11.27 12.15 -17.24
CA GLY A 87 -9.87 12.14 -17.66
C GLY A 87 -9.27 10.75 -17.91
N GLY A 88 -10.08 9.68 -17.89
CA GLY A 88 -9.65 8.29 -18.10
C GLY A 88 -9.72 7.43 -16.83
N ILE A 89 -9.07 6.26 -16.86
CA ILE A 89 -9.11 5.26 -15.78
C ILE A 89 -8.17 5.67 -14.63
N GLU A 90 -8.69 5.80 -13.41
CA GLU A 90 -7.91 6.21 -12.23
C GLU A 90 -7.01 5.07 -11.69
N THR A 91 -5.74 5.39 -11.43
CA THR A 91 -4.84 4.51 -10.65
C THR A 91 -5.28 4.41 -9.19
N SER A 92 -4.84 3.36 -8.48
CA SER A 92 -5.20 3.09 -7.07
C SER A 92 -6.70 2.86 -6.83
N GLN A 93 -7.44 2.52 -7.89
CA GLN A 93 -8.85 2.11 -7.85
C GLN A 93 -9.05 0.88 -8.74
N ILE A 94 -10.19 0.21 -8.53
CA ILE A 94 -10.64 -0.88 -9.39
C ILE A 94 -11.73 -0.30 -10.29
N THR A 95 -11.53 -0.40 -11.60
CA THR A 95 -12.53 -0.02 -12.61
C THR A 95 -13.03 -1.29 -13.28
N GLU A 96 -14.34 -1.50 -13.26
CA GLU A 96 -15.01 -2.65 -13.85
C GLU A 96 -15.82 -2.22 -15.08
N ALA A 97 -15.78 -3.04 -16.15
CA ALA A 97 -16.56 -2.85 -17.36
C ALA A 97 -17.29 -4.15 -17.68
N PHE A 98 -18.60 -4.07 -17.96
CA PHE A 98 -19.45 -5.21 -18.29
C PHE A 98 -20.35 -4.88 -19.49
N GLY A 99 -20.71 -5.89 -20.29
CA GLY A 99 -21.55 -5.77 -21.48
C GLY A 99 -22.06 -7.14 -21.97
N GLU A 100 -23.00 -7.16 -22.93
CA GLU A 100 -23.45 -8.41 -23.59
C GLU A 100 -22.32 -9.06 -24.40
N PHE A 101 -22.38 -10.39 -24.54
CA PHE A 101 -21.40 -11.23 -25.25
C PHE A 101 -21.39 -11.00 -26.76
#